data_AF-A0A534IRD3-F1
#
_entry.id   AF-A0A534IRD3-F1
#
_cell.length_a   1.000
_cell.length_b   1.000
_cell.length_c   1.000
_cell.angle_alpha   90.00
_cell.angle_beta   90.00
_cell.angle_gamma   90.00
#
_symmetry.space_group_name_H-M   'P 1'
#
loop_
_entity.id
_entity.type
_entity.pdbx_description
1 polymer ?
#
loop_
_entity_poly.entity_id
_entity_poly.type
_entity_poly.pdbx_seq_one_letter_code
_entity_poly.pdbx_strand_id
1 'polypeptide(L)'
;MHNSLKALSYAPAGISSRRLVALAVAVFFSGVALLIGGLLLIELTTRSLAAVSLGYVAFLLVALFMSAGLVFVALQIKSFSVRDGLMTLSVPLRLNSGRRVKSILLSDITKAEAATIEGYPGVTFALRDGTTFHVPYDDLAPEGREFLYRMVSALARQ
;
A
#
# COMPACT_ATOMS: atom_id res chain seq x y z
N MET A 1 5.26 19.26 -26.81
CA MET A 1 5.86 18.16 -26.01
C MET A 1 5.28 18.01 -24.59
N HIS A 2 4.62 19.01 -24.01
CA HIS A 2 4.04 18.97 -22.64
C HIS A 2 2.77 18.09 -22.45
N ASN A 3 2.20 17.52 -23.52
CA ASN A 3 0.89 16.83 -23.48
C ASN A 3 0.94 15.31 -23.32
N SER A 4 2.01 14.61 -23.72
CA SER A 4 2.02 13.13 -23.68
C SER A 4 2.19 12.55 -22.27
N LEU A 5 2.91 13.23 -21.38
CA LEU A 5 3.09 12.77 -19.99
C LEU A 5 1.86 13.07 -19.12
N LYS A 6 1.11 14.14 -19.41
CA LYS A 6 -0.15 14.47 -18.72
C LYS A 6 -1.27 13.45 -18.99
N ALA A 7 -1.24 12.79 -20.14
CA ALA A 7 -2.23 11.78 -20.53
C ALA A 7 -1.99 10.40 -19.88
N LEU A 8 -0.82 10.20 -19.25
CA LEU A 8 -0.46 8.94 -18.60
C LEU A 8 -0.97 8.95 -17.15
N SER A 9 -2.17 8.40 -16.95
CA SER A 9 -2.73 8.14 -15.62
C SER A 9 -2.56 6.66 -15.26
N TYR A 10 -1.99 6.40 -14.09
CA TYR A 10 -2.00 5.09 -13.46
C TYR A 10 -2.52 5.25 -12.04
N ALA A 11 -3.79 4.94 -11.83
CA ALA A 11 -4.27 4.67 -10.50
C ALA A 11 -4.39 3.15 -10.40
N PRO A 12 -3.71 2.48 -9.44
CA PRO A 12 -4.13 1.12 -9.14
C PRO A 12 -5.64 1.17 -8.86
N ALA A 13 -6.38 0.18 -9.35
CA ALA A 13 -7.82 0.02 -9.12
C ALA A 13 -8.09 -0.28 -7.63
N GLY A 14 -7.68 0.65 -6.75
CA GLY A 14 -7.94 0.62 -5.34
C GLY A 14 -9.26 1.36 -5.11
N ILE A 15 -10.33 0.60 -4.94
CA ILE A 15 -11.41 1.01 -4.02
C ILE A 15 -10.71 1.62 -2.83
N SER A 16 -10.90 2.93 -2.58
CA SER A 16 -10.03 3.75 -1.72
C SER A 16 -9.54 2.92 -0.53
N SER A 17 -8.28 2.50 -0.56
CA SER A 17 -7.74 1.46 0.33
C SER A 17 -8.04 1.74 1.81
N ARG A 18 -8.13 3.02 2.16
CA ARG A 18 -8.59 3.52 3.46
C ARG A 18 -10.00 3.09 3.88
N ARG A 19 -10.98 3.06 2.96
CA ARG A 19 -12.36 2.61 3.25
C ARG A 19 -12.43 1.10 3.44
N LEU A 20 -11.71 0.32 2.64
CA LEU A 20 -11.61 -1.13 2.83
C LEU A 20 -10.88 -1.49 4.13
N VAL A 21 -9.81 -0.76 4.46
CA VAL A 21 -9.11 -0.90 5.74
C VAL A 21 -10.02 -0.51 6.89
N ALA A 22 -10.72 0.62 6.82
CA ALA A 22 -11.65 1.05 7.85
C ALA A 22 -12.79 0.04 8.02
N LEU A 23 -13.32 -0.54 6.93
CA LEU A 23 -14.31 -1.60 6.97
C LEU A 23 -13.74 -2.88 7.59
N ALA A 24 -12.54 -3.30 7.20
CA ALA A 24 -11.87 -4.48 7.77
C ALA A 24 -11.59 -4.30 9.27
N VAL A 25 -11.14 -3.11 9.67
CA VAL A 25 -10.95 -2.74 11.08
C VAL A 25 -12.28 -2.75 11.83
N ALA A 26 -13.35 -2.19 11.26
CA ALA A 26 -14.67 -2.20 11.88
C ALA A 26 -15.21 -3.62 12.05
N VAL A 27 -15.08 -4.47 11.03
CA VAL A 27 -15.45 -5.89 11.08
C VAL A 27 -14.62 -6.64 12.11
N PHE A 28 -13.31 -6.34 12.21
CA PHE A 28 -12.42 -6.88 13.24
C PHE A 28 -12.92 -6.58 14.65
N PHE A 29 -13.10 -5.29 14.98
CA PHE A 29 -13.52 -4.90 16.33
C PHE A 29 -14.94 -5.39 16.66
N SER A 30 -15.84 -5.39 15.69
CA SER A 30 -17.21 -5.91 15.87
C SER A 30 -17.21 -7.42 16.12
N GLY A 31 -16.43 -8.19 15.36
CA GLY A 31 -16.29 -9.64 15.53
C GLY A 31 -15.64 -10.00 16.87
N VAL A 32 -14.61 -9.26 17.28
CA VAL A 32 -13.96 -9.43 18.59
C VAL A 32 -14.95 -9.12 19.73
N ALA A 33 -15.72 -8.04 19.63
CA ALA A 33 -16.71 -7.68 20.65
C ALA A 33 -17.82 -8.74 20.79
N LEU A 34 -18.33 -9.28 19.67
CA LEU A 34 -19.33 -10.35 19.68
C LEU A 34 -18.77 -11.65 20.27
N LEU A 35 -17.52 -12.00 19.95
CA LEU A 35 -16.86 -13.17 20.52
C LEU A 35 -16.63 -13.04 22.02
N ILE A 36 -16.14 -11.90 22.50
CA ILE A 36 -15.95 -11.63 23.93
C ILE A 36 -17.31 -11.68 24.65
N GLY A 37 -18.34 -11.04 24.09
CA GLY A 37 -19.69 -11.08 24.63
C GLY A 37 -20.25 -12.50 24.71
N GLY A 38 -20.05 -13.32 23.67
CA GLY A 38 -20.46 -14.72 23.65
C GLY A 38 -19.73 -15.58 24.68
N LEU A 39 -18.41 -15.39 24.85
CA LEU A 39 -17.62 -16.09 25.86
C LEU A 39 -18.10 -15.77 27.28
N LEU A 40 -18.31 -14.49 27.58
CA LEU A 40 -18.85 -14.04 28.87
C LEU A 40 -20.24 -14.64 29.16
N LEU A 41 -21.08 -14.78 28.12
CA LEU A 41 -22.41 -15.39 28.23
C LEU A 41 -22.33 -16.89 28.53
N ILE A 42 -21.41 -17.61 27.88
CA ILE A 42 -21.14 -19.04 28.14
C ILE A 42 -20.61 -19.22 29.57
N GLU A 43 -19.70 -18.37 30.00
CA GLU A 43 -19.12 -18.40 31.35
C GLU A 43 -20.19 -18.17 32.43
N LEU A 44 -21.09 -17.20 32.21
CA LEU A 44 -22.21 -16.93 33.11
C LEU A 44 -23.22 -18.09 33.20
N THR A 45 -23.50 -18.76 32.07
CA THR A 45 -24.59 -19.74 31.96
C THR A 45 -24.17 -21.17 32.29
N THR A 46 -22.95 -21.58 31.91
CA THR A 46 -22.56 -22.99 31.99
C THR A 46 -21.70 -23.35 33.19
N ARG A 47 -20.98 -22.37 33.80
CA ARG A 47 -19.97 -22.61 34.87
C ARG A 47 -19.02 -23.78 34.59
N SER A 48 -18.84 -24.15 33.32
CA SER A 48 -18.07 -25.32 32.90
C SER A 48 -16.70 -24.87 32.42
N LEU A 49 -15.66 -25.25 33.18
CA LEU A 49 -14.26 -24.97 32.82
C LEU A 49 -13.88 -25.52 31.44
N ALA A 50 -14.45 -26.66 31.03
CA ALA A 50 -14.22 -27.25 29.71
C ALA A 50 -14.86 -26.45 28.57
N ALA A 51 -16.05 -25.88 28.79
CA ALA A 51 -16.71 -25.03 27.78
C ALA A 51 -16.00 -23.68 27.63
N VAL A 52 -15.55 -23.11 28.76
CA VAL A 52 -14.80 -21.84 28.78
C VAL A 52 -13.44 -21.98 28.09
N SER A 53 -12.71 -23.08 28.35
CA SER A 53 -11.40 -23.32 27.72
C SER A 53 -11.51 -23.54 26.20
N LEU A 54 -12.50 -24.30 25.74
CA LEU A 54 -12.76 -24.52 24.31
C LEU A 54 -13.17 -23.21 23.62
N GLY A 55 -13.98 -22.38 24.29
CA GLY A 55 -14.31 -21.03 23.83
C GLY A 55 -13.08 -20.15 23.67
N TYR A 56 -12.16 -20.17 24.65
CA TYR A 56 -10.91 -19.41 24.59
C TYR A 56 -9.99 -19.83 23.44
N VAL A 57 -9.89 -21.14 23.15
CA VAL A 57 -9.12 -21.65 22.01
C VAL A 57 -9.72 -21.18 20.68
N ALA A 58 -11.05 -21.24 20.54
CA ALA A 58 -11.74 -20.73 19.36
C ALA A 58 -11.55 -19.22 19.20
N PHE A 59 -11.59 -18.45 20.30
CA PHE A 59 -11.31 -17.01 20.30
C PHE A 59 -9.90 -16.71 19.79
N LEU A 60 -8.88 -17.41 20.31
CA LEU A 60 -7.50 -17.22 19.88
C LEU A 60 -7.31 -17.51 18.39
N LEU A 61 -7.95 -18.56 17.87
CA LEU A 61 -7.90 -18.88 16.44
C LEU A 61 -8.53 -17.80 15.57
N VAL A 62 -9.70 -17.27 15.96
CA VAL A 62 -10.36 -16.19 15.21
C VAL A 62 -9.54 -14.90 15.30
N ALA A 63 -9.04 -14.54 16.48
CA ALA A 63 -8.19 -13.36 16.65
C ALA A 63 -6.91 -13.45 15.81
N LEU A 64 -6.29 -14.63 15.74
CA LEU A 64 -5.12 -14.90 14.91
C LEU A 64 -5.45 -14.75 13.41
N PHE A 65 -6.55 -15.34 12.95
CA PHE A 65 -6.96 -15.27 11.54
C PHE A 65 -7.29 -13.84 11.11
N MET A 66 -8.00 -13.12 11.97
CA MET A 66 -8.41 -11.74 11.71
C MET A 66 -7.22 -10.76 11.77
N SER A 67 -6.26 -10.97 12.68
CA SER A 67 -5.03 -10.17 12.72
C SER A 67 -4.13 -10.42 11.51
N ALA A 68 -4.00 -11.66 11.06
CA ALA A 68 -3.30 -12.00 9.82
C ALA A 68 -3.95 -11.34 8.59
N GLY A 69 -5.29 -11.34 8.53
CA GLY A 69 -6.04 -10.62 7.49
C GLY A 69 -5.81 -9.11 7.53
N LEU A 70 -5.74 -8.50 8.71
CA LEU A 70 -5.46 -7.08 8.87
C LEU A 70 -4.05 -6.70 8.40
N VAL A 71 -3.05 -7.54 8.73
CA VAL A 71 -1.66 -7.38 8.25
C VAL A 71 -1.61 -7.51 6.73
N PHE A 72 -2.30 -8.51 6.16
CA PHE A 72 -2.37 -8.69 4.71
C PHE A 72 -2.97 -7.47 4.01
N VAL A 73 -4.07 -6.92 4.52
CA VAL A 73 -4.68 -5.69 3.98
C VAL A 73 -3.76 -4.49 4.17
N ALA A 74 -3.07 -4.36 5.31
CA ALA A 74 -2.13 -3.27 5.57
C ALA A 74 -0.94 -3.27 4.59
N LEU A 75 -0.43 -4.46 4.24
CA LEU A 75 0.64 -4.62 3.24
C LEU A 75 0.18 -4.18 1.83
N GLN A 76 -1.11 -4.28 1.52
CA GLN A 76 -1.70 -3.84 0.24
C GLN A 76 -1.90 -2.31 0.15
N ILE A 77 -1.71 -1.53 1.24
CA ILE A 77 -1.88 -0.05 1.24
C ILE A 77 -0.69 0.68 0.58
N LYS A 78 0.30 -0.06 0.05
CA LYS A 78 1.42 0.52 -0.71
C LYS A 78 0.98 0.95 -2.12
N SER A 79 0.23 2.03 -2.24
CA SER A 79 -0.21 2.49 -3.55
C SER A 79 0.70 3.60 -4.09
N PHE A 80 1.73 3.19 -4.82
CA PHE A 80 2.25 4.01 -5.89
C PHE A 80 1.09 4.36 -6.85
N SER A 81 0.90 5.64 -7.14
CA SER A 81 -0.14 6.07 -8.09
C SER A 81 0.29 7.33 -8.82
N VAL A 82 -0.11 7.45 -10.08
CA VAL A 82 0.07 8.63 -10.92
C VAL A 82 -1.30 9.11 -11.41
N ARG A 83 -1.72 10.30 -10.97
CA ARG A 83 -2.98 10.94 -11.42
C ARG A 83 -2.70 12.38 -11.80
N ASP A 84 -3.29 12.84 -12.90
CA ASP A 84 -3.26 14.25 -13.34
C ASP A 84 -1.86 14.86 -13.40
N GLY A 85 -0.85 14.08 -13.83
CA GLY A 85 0.54 14.54 -13.89
C GLY A 85 1.29 14.50 -12.55
N LEU A 86 0.70 13.92 -11.51
CA LEU A 86 1.24 13.85 -10.14
C LEU A 86 1.51 12.39 -9.75
N MET A 87 2.77 12.07 -9.51
CA MET A 87 3.27 10.77 -9.06
C MET A 87 3.32 10.75 -7.53
N THR A 88 2.40 10.01 -6.92
CA THR A 88 2.35 9.73 -5.49
C THR A 88 3.09 8.44 -5.19
N LEU A 89 4.05 8.53 -4.29
CA LEU A 89 4.94 7.44 -3.89
C LEU A 89 4.40 6.73 -2.65
N SER A 90 4.77 5.45 -2.50
CA SER A 90 4.44 4.66 -1.31
C SER A 90 5.12 5.23 -0.05
N VAL A 91 6.39 5.62 -0.17
CA VAL A 91 7.23 6.18 0.90
C VAL A 91 7.55 7.65 0.61
N PRO A 92 7.49 8.56 1.60
CA PRO A 92 7.89 9.95 1.39
C PRO A 92 9.39 10.04 1.09
N LEU A 93 9.72 10.81 0.05
CA LEU A 93 11.10 11.14 -0.29
C LEU A 93 11.51 12.43 0.38
N ARG A 94 12.80 12.54 0.70
CA ARG A 94 13.42 13.78 1.16
C ARG A 94 14.10 14.43 -0.04
N LEU A 95 13.59 15.59 -0.45
CA LEU A 95 14.19 16.40 -1.50
C LEU A 95 15.51 16.99 -1.03
N ASN A 96 16.35 17.42 -1.97
CA ASN A 96 17.61 18.10 -1.68
C ASN A 96 17.42 19.41 -0.90
N SER A 97 16.24 20.04 -1.02
CA SER A 97 15.79 21.17 -0.19
C SER A 97 15.53 20.81 1.29
N GLY A 98 15.64 19.54 1.67
CA GLY A 98 15.34 19.03 3.00
C GLY A 98 13.85 18.72 3.23
N ARG A 99 12.96 19.16 2.34
CA ARG A 99 11.50 18.93 2.42
C ARG A 99 11.16 17.46 2.16
N ARG A 100 10.28 16.90 2.99
CA ARG A 100 9.69 15.58 2.74
C ARG A 100 8.44 15.72 1.87
N VAL A 101 8.40 15.01 0.74
CA VAL A 101 7.26 14.99 -0.17
C VAL A 101 6.87 13.55 -0.48
N LYS A 102 5.56 13.30 -0.51
CA LYS A 102 5.00 12.01 -0.94
C LYS A 102 4.54 12.03 -2.39
N SER A 103 4.43 13.23 -2.98
CA SER A 103 3.92 13.42 -4.32
C SER A 103 4.84 14.34 -5.09
N ILE A 104 5.16 13.96 -6.33
CA ILE A 104 6.07 14.65 -7.24
C ILE A 104 5.34 14.92 -8.54
N LEU A 105 5.52 16.10 -9.12
CA LEU A 105 5.03 16.39 -10.46
C LEU A 105 5.87 15.63 -11.50
N LEU A 106 5.23 14.96 -12.45
CA LEU A 106 5.90 14.29 -13.57
C LEU A 106 6.77 15.27 -14.39
N SER A 107 6.42 16.56 -14.41
CA SER A 107 7.20 17.62 -15.06
C SER A 107 8.55 17.89 -14.40
N ASP A 108 8.71 17.49 -13.14
CA ASP A 108 9.96 17.68 -12.40
C ASP A 108 10.95 16.54 -12.66
N ILE A 109 10.50 15.44 -13.26
CA ILE A 109 11.35 14.31 -13.64
C ILE A 109 12.14 14.70 -14.89
N THR A 110 13.46 14.69 -14.77
CA THR A 110 14.39 14.99 -15.86
C THR A 110 14.93 13.74 -16.53
N LYS A 111 15.06 12.64 -15.78
CA LYS A 111 15.59 11.37 -16.28
C LYS A 111 14.89 10.19 -15.62
N ALA A 112 14.72 9.11 -16.37
CA ALA A 112 14.22 7.83 -15.86
C ALA A 112 15.01 6.69 -16.51
N GLU A 113 15.60 5.82 -15.70
CA GLU A 113 16.40 4.69 -16.19
C GLU A 113 16.03 3.42 -15.43
N ALA A 114 15.90 2.31 -16.18
CA ALA A 114 15.77 1.00 -15.57
C ALA A 114 17.11 0.64 -14.91
N ALA A 115 17.06 0.37 -13.61
CA ALA A 115 18.24 0.04 -12.82
C ALA A 115 17.89 -0.98 -11.76
N THR A 116 18.90 -1.72 -11.30
CA THR A 116 18.77 -2.63 -10.16
C THR A 116 19.61 -2.06 -9.03
N ILE A 117 18.98 -1.73 -7.91
CA ILE A 117 19.65 -1.17 -6.73
C ILE A 117 19.50 -2.17 -5.59
N GLU A 118 20.62 -2.57 -4.98
CA GLU A 118 20.66 -3.52 -3.85
C GLU A 118 19.93 -4.85 -4.14
N GLY A 119 19.93 -5.30 -5.40
CA GLY A 119 19.25 -6.52 -5.83
C GLY A 119 17.75 -6.34 -6.13
N TYR A 120 17.19 -5.15 -5.93
CA TYR A 120 15.81 -4.83 -6.28
C TYR A 120 15.74 -4.20 -7.68
N PRO A 121 15.14 -4.88 -8.67
CA PRO A 121 14.95 -4.32 -10.00
C PRO A 121 13.84 -3.28 -9.98
N GLY A 122 14.04 -2.17 -10.69
CA GLY A 122 13.07 -1.08 -10.73
C GLY A 122 13.45 0.01 -11.70
N VAL A 123 12.90 1.20 -11.47
CA VAL A 123 13.25 2.41 -12.23
C VAL A 123 13.77 3.48 -11.28
N THR A 124 14.91 4.05 -11.65
CA THR A 124 15.52 5.19 -10.96
C THR A 124 15.14 6.46 -11.69
N PHE A 125 14.59 7.41 -10.94
CA PHE A 125 14.20 8.73 -11.40
C PHE A 125 15.18 9.78 -10.90
N ALA A 126 15.52 10.72 -11.78
CA ALA A 126 16.21 11.95 -11.41
C ALA A 126 15.24 13.13 -11.55
N LEU A 127 15.20 13.97 -10.53
CA LEU A 127 14.44 15.21 -10.51
C LEU A 127 15.29 16.40 -10.95
N ARG A 128 14.62 17.48 -11.33
CA ARG A 128 15.25 18.76 -11.71
C ARG A 128 16.10 19.36 -10.59
N ASP A 129 15.76 19.09 -9.32
CA ASP A 129 16.51 19.55 -8.15
C ASP A 129 17.76 18.70 -7.83
N GLY A 130 18.04 17.70 -8.68
CA GLY A 130 19.15 16.76 -8.53
C GLY A 130 18.85 15.59 -7.59
N THR A 131 17.68 15.53 -6.97
CA THR A 131 17.27 14.40 -6.14
C THR A 131 17.07 13.16 -7.03
N THR A 132 17.66 12.03 -6.63
CA THR A 132 17.43 10.73 -7.26
C THR A 132 16.68 9.81 -6.32
N PHE A 133 15.80 9.00 -6.88
CA PHE A 133 15.08 7.98 -6.10
C PHE A 133 14.77 6.75 -6.93
N HIS A 134 14.65 5.61 -6.26
CA HIS A 134 14.38 4.33 -6.87
C HIS A 134 12.96 3.85 -6.56
N VAL A 135 12.26 3.36 -7.57
CA VAL A 135 10.95 2.71 -7.42
C VAL A 135 11.11 1.23 -7.81
N PRO A 136 11.08 0.30 -6.84
CA PRO A 136 11.16 -1.13 -7.12
C PRO A 136 9.91 -1.62 -7.87
N TYR A 137 10.07 -2.61 -8.75
CA TYR A 137 8.91 -3.23 -9.41
C TYR A 137 8.01 -4.01 -8.45
N ASP A 138 8.56 -4.49 -7.34
CA ASP A 138 7.82 -5.27 -6.35
C ASP A 138 6.82 -4.42 -5.55
N ASP A 139 7.04 -3.11 -5.47
CA ASP A 139 6.10 -2.17 -4.86
C ASP A 139 4.96 -1.76 -5.83
N LEU A 140 4.93 -2.33 -7.04
CA LEU A 140 3.97 -2.02 -8.10
C LEU A 140 3.11 -3.24 -8.47
N ALA A 141 1.81 -2.99 -8.64
CA ALA A 141 0.95 -3.92 -9.37
C ALA A 141 1.42 -4.08 -10.83
N PRO A 142 1.07 -5.17 -11.52
CA PRO A 142 1.53 -5.44 -12.89
C PRO A 142 1.33 -4.28 -13.87
N GLU A 143 0.18 -3.62 -13.79
CA GLU A 143 -0.18 -2.42 -14.57
C GLU A 143 0.75 -1.22 -14.31
N GLY A 144 1.19 -1.06 -13.05
CA GLY A 144 2.14 -0.02 -12.66
C GLY A 144 3.53 -0.25 -13.23
N ARG A 145 3.93 -1.51 -13.43
CA ARG A 145 5.20 -1.86 -14.07
C ARG A 145 5.19 -1.46 -15.54
N GLU A 146 4.11 -1.80 -16.26
CA GLU A 146 3.93 -1.36 -17.66
C GLU A 146 3.97 0.18 -17.77
N PHE A 147 3.31 0.88 -16.84
CA PHE A 147 3.36 2.34 -16.80
C PHE A 147 4.79 2.86 -16.68
N LEU A 148 5.61 2.31 -15.77
CA LEU A 148 7.01 2.73 -15.63
C LEU A 148 7.82 2.45 -16.90
N TYR A 149 7.62 1.30 -17.57
CA TYR A 149 8.25 1.02 -18.85
C TYR A 149 7.88 2.03 -19.94
N ARG A 150 6.60 2.42 -20.01
CA ARG A 150 6.13 3.49 -20.93
C ARG A 150 6.76 4.85 -20.59
N MET A 151 6.95 5.14 -19.30
CA MET A 151 7.57 6.38 -18.85
C MET A 151 9.07 6.46 -19.18
N VAL A 152 9.81 5.38 -18.93
CA VAL A 152 11.23 5.27 -19.30
C VAL A 152 11.39 5.41 -20.81
N SER A 153 10.58 4.71 -21.60
CA SER A 153 10.64 4.79 -23.06
C SER A 153 10.21 6.16 -23.63
N ALA A 154 9.32 6.89 -22.95
CA ALA A 154 8.95 8.25 -23.34
C ALA A 154 10.06 9.27 -23.03
N LEU A 155 10.75 9.13 -21.90
CA LEU A 155 11.85 10.01 -21.49
C LEU A 155 13.16 9.71 -22.21
N ALA A 156 13.40 8.47 -22.64
CA ALA A 156 14.59 8.09 -23.42
C ALA A 156 14.56 8.59 -24.88
N ARG A 157 13.41 9.07 -25.38
CA ARG A 157 13.26 9.66 -26.72
C ARG A 157 13.39 11.19 -26.74
N GLN A 158 13.67 11.79 -25.59
CA GLN A 158 13.99 13.23 -25.45
C GLN A 158 15.49 13.42 -25.44
#